data_AF-A0A1G6ZTY7-F1
#
_entry.id   AF-A0A1G6ZTY7-F1
#
_cell.length_a   1.000
_cell.length_b   1.000
_cell.length_c   1.000
_cell.angle_alpha   90.00
_cell.angle_beta   90.00
_cell.angle_gamma   90.00
#
_symmetry.space_group_name_H-M   'P 1'
#
loop_
_entity.id
_entity.type
_entity.pdbx_description
1 polymer ?
#
loop_
_entity_poly.entity_id
_entity_poly.type
_entity_poly.pdbx_seq_one_letter_code
_entity_poly.pdbx_strand_id
1 'polypeptide(L)'
;MVEDDVLVHLQSLLRDGAASTVASCRVSTPPQHPWGRAYRLVEWTTPLDEGARRQVVPAESTALEIARLVAQHVPGRRILLNGEPAAAERPRTRRRSRSGASARAAR
;
A
#
# COMPACT_ATOMS: atom_id res chain seq x y z
N MET A 1 17.99 7.61 12.66
CA MET A 1 18.08 7.56 11.17
C MET A 1 16.72 7.96 10.62
N VAL A 2 16.60 8.43 9.36
CA VAL A 2 15.29 8.86 8.80
C VAL A 2 14.21 7.79 8.95
N GLU A 3 14.59 6.51 8.88
CA GLU A 3 13.71 5.36 9.11
C GLU A 3 13.08 5.35 10.51
N ASP A 4 13.85 5.64 11.57
CA ASP A 4 13.37 5.65 12.94
C ASP A 4 12.30 6.73 13.14
N ASP A 5 12.55 7.93 12.60
CA ASP A 5 11.61 9.07 12.68
C ASP A 5 10.32 8.77 11.90
N VAL A 6 10.43 8.10 10.74
CA VAL A 6 9.27 7.65 9.96
C VAL A 6 8.43 6.68 10.77
N LEU A 7 9.06 5.69 11.43
CA LEU A 7 8.35 4.72 12.26
C LEU A 7 7.63 5.39 13.45
N VAL A 8 8.24 6.37 14.09
CA VAL A 8 7.61 7.13 15.19
C VAL A 8 6.36 7.87 14.69
N HIS A 9 6.47 8.59 13.57
CA HIS A 9 5.31 9.28 12.98
C HIS A 9 4.22 8.30 12.53
N LEU A 10 4.61 7.18 11.94
CA LEU A 10 3.68 6.14 11.49
C LEU A 10 2.90 5.54 12.66
N GLN A 11 3.58 5.24 13.77
CA GLN A 11 2.92 4.76 14.99
C GLN A 11 1.93 5.78 15.54
N SER A 12 2.25 7.08 15.51
CA SER A 12 1.31 8.13 15.91
C SER A 12 0.08 8.15 15.02
N LEU A 13 0.27 8.19 13.69
CA LEU A 13 -0.82 8.28 12.71
C LEU A 13 -1.76 7.06 12.76
N LEU A 14 -1.21 5.86 13.02
CA LEU A 14 -2.01 4.63 13.08
C LEU A 14 -2.79 4.48 14.39
N ARG A 15 -2.33 5.09 15.51
CA ARG A 15 -3.08 5.12 16.77
C ARG A 15 -4.37 5.94 16.65
N ASP A 16 -4.41 6.89 15.73
CA ASP A 16 -5.50 7.86 15.60
C ASP A 16 -6.64 7.43 14.63
N GLY A 17 -6.59 6.23 14.05
CA GLY A 17 -7.82 5.61 13.48
C GLY A 17 -7.79 5.00 12.08
N ALA A 18 -6.77 4.22 11.69
CA ALA A 18 -6.85 3.47 10.43
C ALA A 18 -6.27 2.04 10.49
N ALA A 19 -7.09 1.08 10.05
CA ALA A 19 -6.72 -0.29 9.79
C ALA A 19 -5.77 -0.38 8.57
N SER A 20 -4.47 -0.50 8.85
CA SER A 20 -3.49 -1.32 8.13
C SER A 20 -2.17 -1.18 8.88
N THR A 21 -1.94 -2.04 9.87
CA THR A 21 -0.79 -2.03 10.78
C THR A 21 0.48 -2.43 10.04
N VAL A 22 1.07 -1.49 9.28
CA VAL A 22 2.36 -1.65 8.61
C VAL A 22 3.32 -2.46 9.48
N ALA A 23 3.76 -3.61 8.96
CA ALA A 23 4.57 -4.57 9.72
C ALA A 23 6.06 -4.20 9.70
N SER A 24 6.50 -3.60 8.59
CA SER A 24 7.86 -3.07 8.45
C SER A 24 7.86 -1.87 7.52
N CYS A 25 8.79 -0.94 7.71
CA CYS A 25 9.03 0.19 6.82
C CYS A 25 10.55 0.42 6.73
N ARG A 26 11.09 0.52 5.51
CA ARG A 26 12.49 0.80 5.21
C ARG A 26 12.56 1.98 4.25
N VAL A 27 13.55 2.83 4.43
CA VAL A 27 13.79 4.02 3.61
C VAL A 27 15.25 4.02 3.19
N SER A 28 15.48 3.90 1.89
CA SER A 28 16.84 3.92 1.36
C SER A 28 17.53 5.26 1.66
N THR A 29 18.86 5.22 1.71
CA THR A 29 19.66 6.43 1.51
C THR A 29 19.35 6.99 0.12
N PRO A 30 19.38 8.32 -0.05
CA PRO A 30 19.15 8.92 -1.36
C PRO A 30 20.36 8.60 -2.25
N PRO A 31 20.18 7.86 -3.38
CA PRO A 31 21.28 7.57 -4.27
C PRO A 31 21.74 8.86 -4.93
N GLN A 32 23.06 9.04 -5.00
CA GLN A 32 23.68 10.18 -5.68
C GLN A 32 23.71 9.87 -7.18
N HIS A 33 22.71 10.35 -7.91
CA HIS A 33 22.65 10.17 -9.36
C HIS A 33 23.36 11.33 -10.09
N PRO A 34 24.08 11.03 -11.19
CA PRO A 34 24.77 12.05 -11.98
C PRO A 34 23.83 13.03 -12.69
N TRP A 35 22.55 12.66 -12.87
CA TRP A 35 21.52 13.50 -13.45
C TRP A 35 20.17 13.32 -12.76
N GLY A 36 19.34 14.36 -12.78
CA GLY A 36 18.01 14.34 -12.18
C GLY A 36 17.98 14.66 -10.69
N ARG A 37 16.78 14.72 -10.12
CA ARG A 37 16.57 14.98 -8.70
C ARG A 37 16.81 13.69 -7.90
N ALA A 38 17.51 13.82 -6.78
CA ALA A 38 17.68 12.70 -5.86
C ALA A 38 16.32 12.24 -5.30
N TYR A 39 16.22 10.94 -5.03
CA TYR A 39 15.00 10.30 -4.53
C TYR A 39 15.32 9.34 -3.39
N ARG A 40 14.31 8.85 -2.68
CA ARG A 40 14.42 7.72 -1.74
C ARG A 40 13.45 6.63 -2.17
N LEU A 41 13.84 5.38 -1.94
CA LEU A 41 12.95 4.24 -2.08
C LEU A 41 12.37 3.92 -0.70
N VAL A 42 11.04 3.97 -0.59
CA VAL A 42 10.30 3.58 0.61
C VAL A 42 9.71 2.20 0.34
N GLU A 43 10.07 1.23 1.19
CA GLU A 43 9.57 -0.14 1.13
C GLU A 43 8.80 -0.48 2.41
N TRP A 44 7.61 -1.06 2.32
CA TRP A 44 6.85 -1.48 3.50
C TRP A 44 6.02 -2.74 3.26
N THR A 45 5.72 -3.45 4.33
CA THR A 45 4.84 -4.63 4.32
C THR A 45 3.63 -4.40 5.21
N THR A 46 2.56 -5.15 4.98
CA THR A 46 1.39 -5.17 5.88
C THR A 46 1.19 -6.59 6.40
N PRO A 47 0.51 -6.80 7.54
CA PRO A 47 0.32 -8.14 8.10
C PRO A 47 -0.56 -9.02 7.21
N LEU A 48 -1.32 -8.41 6.31
CA LEU A 48 -2.22 -9.08 5.36
C LEU A 48 -1.58 -9.29 3.98
N ASP A 49 -0.38 -8.74 3.76
CA ASP A 49 0.33 -8.77 2.48
C ASP A 49 1.84 -8.75 2.75
N GLU A 50 2.46 -9.94 2.69
CA GLU A 50 3.90 -10.12 2.82
C GLU A 50 4.67 -9.58 1.60
N GLY A 51 3.97 -9.25 0.51
CA GLY A 51 4.55 -8.57 -0.64
C GLY A 51 5.04 -7.18 -0.25
N ALA A 52 6.35 -6.97 -0.31
CA ALA A 52 6.97 -5.68 -0.08
C ALA A 52 6.46 -4.63 -1.09
N ARG A 53 5.69 -3.65 -0.60
CA ARG A 53 5.22 -2.48 -1.35
C ARG A 53 6.37 -1.50 -1.48
N ARG A 54 6.49 -0.83 -2.62
CA ARG A 54 7.56 0.12 -2.90
C ARG A 54 7.01 1.39 -3.52
N GLN A 55 7.51 2.53 -3.05
CA GLN A 55 7.22 3.82 -3.66
C GLN A 55 8.48 4.70 -3.66
N VAL A 56 8.68 5.41 -4.76
CA VAL A 56 9.74 6.41 -4.88
C VAL A 56 9.22 7.75 -4.41
N VAL A 57 9.97 8.41 -3.53
CA VAL A 57 9.68 9.76 -3.02
C VAL A 57 10.88 10.67 -3.28
N PRO A 58 10.70 12.00 -3.38
CA PRO A 58 11.84 12.92 -3.44
C PRO A 58 12.80 12.77 -2.26
N ALA A 59 14.09 13.06 -2.46
CA ALA A 59 15.09 12.89 -1.39
C ALA A 59 14.89 13.83 -0.20
N GLU A 60 14.29 15.00 -0.45
CA GLU A 60 13.96 16.00 0.56
C GLU A 60 12.64 15.75 1.29
N SER A 61 11.90 14.68 0.95
CA SER A 61 10.70 14.31 1.69
C SER A 61 11.01 14.09 3.16
N THR A 62 10.23 14.73 4.02
CA THR A 62 10.34 14.63 5.47
C THR A 62 9.84 13.27 5.96
N ALA A 63 10.27 12.88 7.16
CA ALA A 63 9.82 11.64 7.79
C ALA A 63 8.28 11.60 7.95
N LEU A 64 7.66 12.73 8.29
CA LEU A 64 6.20 12.84 8.42
C LEU A 64 5.48 12.67 7.08
N GLU A 65 5.98 13.27 6.00
CA GLU A 65 5.40 13.10 4.66
C GLU A 65 5.46 11.65 4.19
N ILE A 66 6.60 10.99 4.42
CA ILE A 66 6.76 9.56 4.14
C ILE A 66 5.79 8.73 4.98
N ALA A 67 5.67 9.00 6.27
CA ALA A 67 4.74 8.28 7.15
C ALA A 67 3.28 8.44 6.70
N ARG A 68 2.87 9.66 6.30
CA ARG A 68 1.52 9.91 5.75
C ARG A 68 1.28 9.16 4.46
N LEU A 69 2.27 9.08 3.57
CA LEU A 69 2.19 8.33 2.32
C LEU A 69 1.99 6.84 2.60
N VAL A 70 2.75 6.27 3.53
CA VAL A 70 2.63 4.87 3.93
C VAL A 70 1.28 4.61 4.63
N ALA A 71 0.82 5.51 5.50
CA ALA A 71 -0.44 5.37 6.23
C ALA A 71 -1.70 5.45 5.34
N GLN A 72 -1.64 6.13 4.19
CA GLN A 72 -2.73 6.17 3.20
C GLN A 72 -2.92 4.84 2.45
N HIS A 73 -2.05 3.86 2.69
CA HIS A 73 -2.11 2.57 2.03
C HIS A 73 -3.37 1.78 2.39
N VAL A 74 -4.11 1.31 1.38
CA VAL A 74 -5.25 0.41 1.57
C VAL A 74 -4.89 -0.99 1.06
N PRO A 75 -4.85 -2.02 1.92
CA PRO A 75 -4.60 -3.41 1.51
C PRO A 75 -5.51 -3.84 0.35
N GLY A 76 -4.95 -4.55 -0.63
CA GLY A 76 -5.65 -4.95 -1.86
C GLY A 76 -5.81 -3.86 -2.94
N ARG A 77 -5.50 -2.59 -2.65
CA ARG A 77 -5.39 -1.53 -3.67
C ARG A 77 -3.98 -1.54 -4.25
N ARG A 78 -3.84 -1.69 -5.58
CA ARG A 78 -2.55 -1.56 -6.26
C ARG A 78 -2.10 -0.10 -6.22
N ILE A 79 -0.84 0.13 -5.83
CA ILE A 79 -0.16 1.40 -6.09
C ILE A 79 0.34 1.31 -7.53
N LEU A 80 -0.12 2.23 -8.38
CA LEU A 80 0.38 2.35 -9.74
C LEU A 80 1.76 3.00 -9.68
N LEU A 81 2.72 2.46 -10.42
CA LEU A 81 4.00 3.15 -10.62
C LEU A 81 3.78 4.38 -11.49
N ASN A 82 4.70 5.34 -11.40
CA ASN A 82 4.63 6.54 -12.24
C ASN A 82 4.58 6.14 -13.73
N GLY A 83 3.48 6.48 -14.41
CA GLY A 83 3.25 6.15 -15.82
C GLY A 83 2.50 4.83 -16.08
N GLU A 84 2.21 4.04 -15.04
CA GLU A 84 1.33 2.87 -15.20
C GLU A 84 -0.13 3.34 -15.42
N PRO A 85 -0.80 2.86 -16.49
CA PRO A 85 -2.21 3.16 -16.67
C PRO A 85 -3.00 2.51 -15.53
N ALA A 86 -3.95 3.26 -14.95
CA ALA A 86 -4.89 2.69 -14.02
C ALA A 86 -5.70 1.61 -14.74
N ALA A 87 -5.34 0.33 -14.54
CA ALA A 87 -6.11 -0.78 -15.08
C ALA A 87 -7.55 -0.62 -14.61
N ALA A 88 -8.49 -0.53 -15.56
CA ALA A 88 -9.91 -0.37 -15.26
C ALA A 88 -10.33 -1.46 -14.26
N GLU A 89 -10.97 -1.06 -13.16
CA GLU A 89 -11.46 -2.00 -12.15
C GLU A 89 -12.28 -3.08 -12.84
N ARG A 90 -11.77 -4.32 -12.85
CA ARG A 90 -12.53 -5.46 -13.37
C ARG A 90 -13.78 -5.58 -12.49
N PRO A 91 -15.00 -5.53 -13.06
CA PRO A 91 -16.21 -5.63 -12.26
C PRO A 91 -16.18 -6.95 -11.49
N ARG A 92 -16.28 -6.84 -10.16
CA ARG A 92 -16.35 -7.99 -9.26
C ARG A 92 -17.49 -8.89 -9.74
N THR A 93 -17.16 -10.01 -10.37
CA THR A 93 -18.16 -11.00 -10.80
C THR A 93 -18.80 -11.55 -9.53
N ARG A 94 -19.97 -11.01 -9.18
CA ARG A 94 -20.80 -11.49 -8.08
C ARG A 94 -21.12 -12.94 -8.40
N ARG A 95 -20.43 -13.88 -7.73
CA ARG A 95 -20.66 -15.32 -7.85
C ARG A 95 -22.11 -15.56 -7.44
N ARG A 96 -22.99 -15.66 -8.44
CA ARG A 96 -24.42 -15.93 -8.26
C ARG A 96 -24.51 -17.35 -7.73
N SER A 97 -24.68 -17.50 -6.42
CA SER A 97 -25.02 -18.76 -5.79
C SER A 97 -26.30 -19.26 -6.45
N ARG A 98 -26.20 -20.27 -7.32
CA ARG A 98 -27.34 -21.03 -7.79
C ARG A 98 -27.86 -21.81 -6.58
N SER A 99 -28.88 -21.30 -5.91
CA SER A 99 -29.70 -22.10 -5.01
C SER A 99 -30.44 -23.14 -5.87
N GLY A 100 -30.02 -24.39 -5.77
CA GLY A 100 -30.74 -25.51 -6.36
C GLY A 100 -32.04 -25.73 -5.61
N ALA A 101 -33.16 -25.24 -6.15
CA ALA A 101 -34.48 -25.69 -5.74
C ALA A 101 -34.78 -27.01 -6.48
N SER A 102 -34.58 -28.13 -5.78
CA SER A 102 -35.11 -29.42 -6.21
C SER A 102 -36.62 -29.42 -6.00
N ALA A 103 -37.38 -29.10 -7.06
CA ALA A 103 -38.81 -29.31 -7.09
C ALA A 103 -39.08 -30.76 -7.45
N ARG A 104 -39.34 -31.58 -6.43
CA ARG A 104 -39.82 -32.96 -6.58
C ARG A 104 -41.27 -32.88 -7.06
N ALA A 105 -41.50 -33.05 -8.36
CA ALA A 105 -42.84 -33.16 -8.94
C ALA A 105 -43.38 -34.58 -8.71
N ALA A 106 -44.61 -34.64 -8.20
CA ALA A 106 -45.39 -35.84 -7.98
C ALA A 106 -45.76 -36.55 -9.30
N ARG A 107 -45.75 -37.88 -9.28
CA ARG A 107 -46.88 -38.77 -9.59
C ARG A 107 -46.51 -40.20 -9.24
#